data_AF-A0A7Y3M9T5-F1
#
_entry.id   AF-A0A7Y3M9T5-F1
#
_cell.length_a   1.000
_cell.length_b   1.000
_cell.length_c   1.000
_cell.angle_alpha   90.00
_cell.angle_beta   90.00
_cell.angle_gamma   90.00
#
_symmetry.space_group_name_H-M   'P 1'
#
loop_
_entity.id
_entity.type
_entity.pdbx_description
1 polymer ?
#
loop_
_entity_poly.entity_id
_entity_poly.type
_entity_poly.pdbx_seq_one_letter_code
_entity_poly.pdbx_strand_id
1 'polypeptide(L)'
;MKKLNLKNILVGLLIILVVMQVFSIDKTNPPIDEKLDFFSTVQVPEDVNTMLKYSCVDCHSHSSKYPWYTNIEPISWWIKGHIKGGLQHLNFSVWQAYDAPKRRHKIDECIEVLEQERMPIKS
;
A
#
# COMPACT_ATOMS: atom_id res chain seq x y z
N MET A 1 40.71 -4.37 -20.55
CA MET A 1 39.41 -3.91 -19.99
C MET A 1 39.59 -2.47 -19.50
N LYS A 2 38.93 -1.48 -20.13
CA LYS A 2 38.98 -0.08 -19.66
C LYS A 2 38.26 -0.01 -18.32
N LYS A 3 38.99 0.30 -17.24
CA LYS A 3 38.38 0.56 -15.92
C LYS A 3 37.42 1.73 -16.07
N LEU A 4 36.15 1.54 -15.74
CA LEU A 4 35.20 2.66 -15.69
C LEU A 4 35.72 3.66 -14.65
N ASN A 5 35.80 4.93 -15.05
CA ASN A 5 36.12 6.02 -14.15
C ASN A 5 34.92 6.27 -13.22
N LEU A 6 35.15 6.40 -11.91
CA LEU A 6 34.12 6.70 -10.91
C LEU A 6 33.25 7.90 -11.30
N LYS A 7 33.85 8.94 -11.90
CA LYS A 7 33.13 10.11 -12.42
C LYS A 7 32.09 9.72 -13.48
N ASN A 8 32.43 8.83 -14.40
CA ASN A 8 31.53 8.39 -15.47
C ASN A 8 30.42 7.50 -14.92
N ILE A 9 30.70 6.69 -13.89
CA ILE A 9 29.68 5.89 -13.17
C ILE A 9 28.67 6.82 -12.50
N LEU A 10 29.14 7.83 -11.77
CA LEU A 10 28.28 8.77 -11.06
C LEU A 10 27.40 9.59 -12.02
N VAL A 11 27.97 10.07 -13.13
CA VAL A 11 27.21 10.77 -14.17
C VAL A 11 26.16 9.85 -14.80
N GLY A 12 26.51 8.60 -15.11
CA GLY A 12 25.57 7.62 -15.63
C GLY A 12 24.41 7.34 -14.65
N LEU A 13 24.73 7.14 -13.37
CA LEU A 13 23.73 6.93 -12.33
C LEU A 13 22.79 8.14 -12.17
N LEU A 14 23.34 9.35 -12.20
CA LEU A 14 22.54 10.58 -12.13
C LEU A 14 21.56 10.69 -13.30
N ILE A 15 22.03 10.41 -14.52
CA ILE A 15 21.17 10.42 -15.71
C ILE A 15 20.04 9.40 -15.56
N ILE A 16 20.35 8.19 -15.08
CA ILE A 16 19.34 7.15 -14.83
C ILE A 16 18.30 7.64 -13.82
N LEU A 17 18.73 8.21 -12.67
CA LEU A 17 17.81 8.71 -11.64
C LEU A 17 16.90 9.82 -12.16
N VAL A 18 17.42 10.72 -13.00
CA VAL A 18 16.63 11.79 -13.64
C VAL A 18 15.63 11.21 -14.64
N VAL A 19 16.04 10.27 -15.48
CA VAL A 19 15.15 9.62 -16.45
C VAL A 19 14.03 8.84 -15.74
N MET A 20 14.34 8.21 -14.60
CA MET A 20 13.33 7.49 -13.81
C MET A 20 12.20 8.41 -13.33
N GLN A 21 12.48 9.67 -13.01
CA GLN A 21 11.44 10.61 -12.53
C GLN A 21 10.33 10.89 -13.57
N VAL A 22 10.55 10.56 -14.85
CA VAL A 22 9.55 10.75 -15.91
C VAL A 22 8.39 9.76 -15.78
N PHE A 23 8.62 8.60 -15.17
CA PHE A 23 7.64 7.51 -15.08
C PHE A 23 7.01 7.45 -13.68
N SER A 24 6.16 8.42 -13.33
CA SER A 24 5.51 8.45 -12.01
C SER A 24 4.28 7.52 -11.91
N ILE A 25 3.86 7.23 -10.68
CA ILE A 25 2.68 6.37 -10.42
C ILE A 25 1.37 7.13 -10.56
N ASP A 26 0.29 6.42 -10.95
CA ASP A 26 -1.07 6.92 -10.79
C ASP A 26 -1.50 6.82 -9.31
N LYS A 27 -1.92 7.95 -8.75
CA LYS A 27 -2.38 8.10 -7.35
C LYS A 27 -3.90 8.23 -7.23
N THR A 28 -4.62 8.08 -8.34
CA THR A 28 -6.07 8.08 -8.36
C THR A 28 -6.60 6.84 -7.65
N ASN A 29 -7.55 7.06 -6.75
CA ASN A 29 -8.19 6.00 -6.00
C ASN A 29 -9.47 5.54 -6.73
N PRO A 30 -9.75 4.22 -6.79
CA PRO A 30 -11.04 3.74 -7.28
C PRO A 30 -12.20 4.26 -6.42
N PRO A 31 -13.42 4.34 -6.96
CA PRO A 31 -14.59 4.68 -6.15
C PRO A 31 -14.84 3.62 -5.07
N ILE A 32 -15.42 4.06 -3.95
CA ILE A 32 -15.84 3.20 -2.85
C ILE A 32 -17.35 3.01 -2.95
N ASP A 33 -17.80 1.75 -2.94
CA ASP A 33 -19.21 1.40 -2.78
C ASP A 33 -19.50 1.15 -1.29
N GLU A 34 -20.30 2.01 -0.68
CA GLU A 34 -20.67 1.90 0.74
C GLU A 34 -21.36 0.58 1.10
N LYS A 35 -21.98 -0.11 0.13
CA LYS A 35 -22.58 -1.43 0.37
C LYS A 35 -21.55 -2.53 0.49
N LEU A 36 -20.33 -2.30 0.00
CA LEU A 36 -19.23 -3.25 0.06
C LEU A 36 -18.21 -2.89 1.12
N ASP A 37 -18.10 -1.62 1.49
CA ASP A 37 -17.09 -1.11 2.40
C ASP A 37 -17.25 -1.63 3.84
N PHE A 38 -16.15 -2.01 4.46
CA PHE A 38 -16.09 -2.50 5.84
C PHE A 38 -16.63 -1.46 6.83
N PHE A 39 -16.21 -0.21 6.71
CA PHE A 39 -16.50 0.85 7.68
C PHE A 39 -17.95 1.33 7.61
N SER A 40 -18.63 1.10 6.48
CA SER A 40 -20.05 1.39 6.30
C SER A 40 -20.96 0.22 6.68
N THR A 41 -20.45 -1.02 6.68
CA THR A 41 -21.28 -2.23 6.83
C THR A 41 -21.03 -3.02 8.11
N VAL A 42 -19.94 -2.76 8.81
CA VAL A 42 -19.58 -3.45 10.06
C VAL A 42 -19.58 -2.45 11.20
N GLN A 43 -20.37 -2.74 12.24
CA GLN A 43 -20.33 -1.97 13.48
C GLN A 43 -19.14 -2.41 14.32
N VAL A 44 -18.21 -1.50 14.56
CA VAL A 44 -17.07 -1.67 15.46
C VAL A 44 -17.05 -0.53 16.48
N PRO A 45 -16.50 -0.74 17.68
CA PRO A 45 -16.24 0.34 18.63
C PRO A 45 -15.46 1.49 17.98
N GLU A 46 -15.76 2.73 18.35
CA GLU A 46 -15.23 3.92 17.66
C GLU A 46 -13.71 4.08 17.80
N ASP A 47 -13.16 3.66 18.92
CA ASP A 47 -11.72 3.58 19.17
C ASP A 47 -11.04 2.59 18.20
N VAL A 48 -11.65 1.43 17.98
CA VAL A 48 -11.16 0.42 17.03
C VAL A 48 -11.29 0.94 15.59
N ASN A 49 -12.42 1.56 15.24
CA ASN A 49 -12.65 2.17 13.93
C ASN A 49 -11.56 3.19 13.58
N THR A 50 -11.29 4.07 14.54
CA THR A 50 -10.28 5.13 14.42
C THR A 50 -8.89 4.52 14.22
N MET A 51 -8.51 3.54 15.05
CA MET A 51 -7.24 2.84 14.92
C MET A 51 -7.07 2.21 13.53
N LEU A 52 -8.06 1.46 13.04
CA LEU A 52 -8.00 0.82 11.72
C LEU A 52 -7.83 1.84 10.59
N LYS A 53 -8.52 2.99 10.68
CA LYS A 53 -8.43 4.08 9.70
C LYS A 53 -7.04 4.71 9.64
N TYR A 54 -6.36 4.83 10.78
CA TYR A 54 -5.01 5.39 10.81
C TYR A 54 -3.92 4.37 10.47
N SER A 55 -4.12 3.10 10.81
CA SER A 55 -3.06 2.09 10.70
C SER A 55 -3.12 1.24 9.43
N CYS A 56 -4.31 1.01 8.86
CA CYS A 56 -4.49 -0.01 7.83
C CYS A 56 -5.02 0.54 6.50
N VAL A 57 -5.89 1.54 6.55
CA VAL A 57 -6.68 2.00 5.39
C VAL A 57 -5.81 2.48 4.24
N ASP A 58 -4.73 3.21 4.52
CA ASP A 58 -3.90 3.76 3.45
C ASP A 58 -3.32 2.70 2.50
N CYS A 59 -3.14 1.45 2.98
CA CYS A 59 -2.63 0.33 2.18
C CYS A 59 -3.69 -0.72 1.84
N HIS A 60 -4.76 -0.82 2.63
CA HIS A 60 -5.77 -1.89 2.55
C HIS A 60 -7.17 -1.38 2.17
N SER A 61 -7.30 -0.23 1.52
CA SER A 61 -8.57 0.24 0.97
C SER A 61 -8.39 1.00 -0.35
N HIS A 62 -9.50 1.34 -1.00
CA HIS A 62 -9.50 2.31 -2.10
C HIS A 62 -9.45 3.77 -1.62
N SER A 63 -8.93 4.05 -0.43
CA SER A 63 -8.79 5.42 0.11
C SER A 63 -7.35 5.77 0.51
N SER A 64 -6.37 5.15 -0.17
CA SER A 64 -4.95 5.42 0.01
C SER A 64 -4.60 6.90 -0.05
N LYS A 65 -4.03 7.43 1.04
CA LYS A 65 -3.37 8.75 1.04
C LYS A 65 -1.89 8.59 0.78
N TYR A 66 -1.46 8.94 -0.43
CA TYR A 66 -0.07 8.84 -0.83
C TYR A 66 0.79 9.92 -0.13
N PRO A 67 1.84 9.55 0.62
CA PRO A 67 2.72 10.50 1.27
C PRO A 67 3.59 11.25 0.24
N TRP A 68 4.13 12.42 0.62
CA TRP A 68 4.85 13.31 -0.29
C TRP A 68 6.04 12.66 -1.01
N TYR A 69 6.72 11.71 -0.37
CA TYR A 69 7.88 11.01 -0.94
C TYR A 69 7.52 10.04 -2.07
N THR A 70 6.22 9.82 -2.32
CA THR A 70 5.74 9.15 -3.55
C THR A 70 5.85 10.04 -4.80
N ASN A 71 6.37 11.27 -4.68
CA ASN A 71 6.74 12.12 -5.82
C ASN A 71 8.20 11.93 -6.26
N ILE A 72 8.90 10.93 -5.71
CA ILE A 72 10.30 10.64 -6.00
C ILE A 72 10.43 9.18 -6.42
N GLU A 73 11.02 8.94 -7.58
CA GLU A 73 11.27 7.60 -8.12
C GLU A 73 12.64 7.08 -7.66
N PRO A 74 12.79 5.77 -7.38
CA PRO A 74 11.79 4.69 -7.50
C PRO A 74 10.91 4.47 -6.26
N ILE A 75 10.98 5.35 -5.25
CA ILE A 75 10.25 5.18 -3.97
C ILE A 75 8.74 5.07 -4.24
N SER A 76 8.22 5.88 -5.17
CA SER A 76 6.83 5.84 -5.61
C SER A 76 6.41 4.45 -6.12
N TRP A 77 7.22 3.81 -6.95
CA TRP A 77 6.96 2.47 -7.49
C TRP A 77 6.93 1.41 -6.39
N TRP A 78 7.87 1.50 -5.46
CA TRP A 78 7.95 0.56 -4.34
C TRP A 78 6.68 0.63 -3.47
N ILE A 79 6.25 1.84 -3.11
CA ILE A 79 5.03 2.05 -2.31
C ILE A 79 3.79 1.60 -3.08
N LYS A 80 3.66 1.95 -4.36
CA LYS A 80 2.52 1.52 -5.18
C LYS A 80 2.46 0.01 -5.30
N GLY A 81 3.60 -0.65 -5.42
CA GLY A 81 3.72 -2.11 -5.43
C GLY A 81 3.21 -2.73 -4.12
N HIS A 82 3.62 -2.19 -2.98
CA HIS A 82 3.17 -2.64 -1.66
C HIS A 82 1.67 -2.43 -1.45
N ILE A 83 1.13 -1.26 -1.79
CA ILE A 83 -0.31 -1.00 -1.69
C ILE A 83 -1.07 -1.99 -2.59
N LYS A 84 -0.60 -2.21 -3.84
CA LYS A 84 -1.21 -3.18 -4.75
C LYS A 84 -1.23 -4.59 -4.15
N GLY A 85 -0.11 -5.04 -3.56
CA GLY A 85 -0.03 -6.34 -2.88
C GLY A 85 -0.94 -6.40 -1.65
N GLY A 86 -0.94 -5.35 -0.83
CA GLY A 86 -1.80 -5.21 0.35
C GLY A 86 -3.28 -5.39 -0.01
N LEU A 87 -3.75 -4.69 -1.05
CA LEU A 87 -5.13 -4.79 -1.56
C LEU A 87 -5.49 -6.18 -2.11
N GLN A 88 -4.52 -6.94 -2.61
CA GLN A 88 -4.76 -8.32 -3.07
C GLN A 88 -4.99 -9.26 -1.88
N HIS A 89 -4.29 -9.04 -0.77
CA HIS A 89 -4.45 -9.84 0.44
C HIS A 89 -5.65 -9.41 1.26
N LEU A 90 -5.88 -8.10 1.43
CA LEU A 90 -7.00 -7.56 2.20
C LEU A 90 -7.40 -6.20 1.63
N ASN A 91 -8.69 -6.03 1.34
CA ASN A 91 -9.24 -4.77 0.90
C ASN A 91 -10.57 -4.48 1.62
N PHE A 92 -10.54 -3.50 2.52
CA PHE A 92 -11.69 -3.05 3.30
C PHE A 92 -12.79 -2.45 2.43
N SER A 93 -12.47 -1.85 1.28
CA SER A 93 -13.46 -1.23 0.39
C SER A 93 -14.32 -2.24 -0.38
N VAL A 94 -14.01 -3.53 -0.30
CA VAL A 94 -14.77 -4.62 -0.94
C VAL A 94 -15.15 -5.73 0.05
N TRP A 95 -15.19 -5.42 1.34
CA TRP A 95 -15.40 -6.38 2.41
C TRP A 95 -16.62 -7.30 2.22
N GLN A 96 -17.78 -6.74 1.84
CA GLN A 96 -18.99 -7.56 1.62
C GLN A 96 -18.95 -8.40 0.34
N ALA A 97 -17.98 -8.16 -0.56
CA ALA A 97 -17.77 -9.02 -1.73
C ALA A 97 -17.05 -10.33 -1.36
N TYR A 98 -16.40 -10.41 -0.19
CA TYR A 98 -15.88 -11.67 0.33
C TYR A 98 -17.02 -12.52 0.91
N ASP A 99 -17.01 -13.82 0.65
CA ASP A 99 -17.92 -14.75 1.33
C ASP A 99 -17.61 -14.85 2.83
N ALA A 100 -18.55 -15.40 3.61
CA ALA A 100 -18.39 -15.48 5.06
C ALA A 100 -17.16 -16.28 5.52
N PRO A 101 -16.82 -17.46 4.92
CA PRO A 101 -15.57 -18.15 5.23
C PRO A 101 -14.33 -17.30 4.95
N LYS A 102 -14.28 -16.62 3.81
CA LYS A 102 -13.15 -15.77 3.44
C LYS A 102 -13.00 -14.59 4.39
N ARG A 103 -14.08 -13.93 4.80
CA ARG A 103 -14.02 -12.85 5.81
C ARG A 103 -13.42 -13.32 7.13
N ARG A 104 -13.81 -14.51 7.62
CA ARG A 104 -13.20 -15.09 8.84
C ARG A 104 -11.71 -15.34 8.64
N HIS A 105 -11.35 -15.98 7.53
CA HIS A 105 -9.95 -16.25 7.23
C HIS A 105 -9.11 -14.97 7.11
N LYS A 106 -9.66 -13.89 6.55
CA LYS A 106 -8.98 -12.59 6.49
C LYS A 106 -8.72 -11.98 7.87
N ILE A 107 -9.63 -12.19 8.83
CA ILE A 107 -9.43 -11.77 10.21
C ILE A 107 -8.34 -12.61 10.87
N ASP A 108 -8.35 -13.92 10.67
CA ASP A 108 -7.31 -14.82 11.20
C ASP A 108 -5.92 -14.45 10.63
N GLU A 109 -5.82 -14.17 9.33
CA GLU A 109 -4.59 -13.67 8.71
C GLU A 109 -4.14 -12.33 9.31
N CYS A 110 -5.07 -11.40 9.58
CA CYS A 110 -4.75 -10.14 10.25
C CYS A 110 -4.14 -10.37 11.64
N ILE A 111 -4.72 -11.25 12.43
CA ILE A 111 -4.22 -11.59 13.77
C ILE A 111 -2.81 -12.16 13.64
N GLU A 112 -2.61 -13.14 12.77
CA GLU A 112 -1.33 -13.81 12.57
C GLU A 112 -0.22 -12.83 12.14
N VAL A 113 -0.48 -11.96 11.16
CA VAL A 113 0.56 -11.02 10.67
C VAL A 113 0.91 -9.95 11.69
N LEU A 114 -0.03 -9.59 12.58
CA LEU A 114 0.21 -8.66 13.68
C LEU A 114 1.02 -9.34 14.80
N GLU A 115 0.66 -10.56 15.20
CA GLU A 115 1.39 -11.34 16.20
C GLU A 115 2.83 -11.64 15.77
N GLN A 116 3.03 -11.87 14.46
CA GLN A 116 4.36 -12.11 13.88
C GLN A 116 5.12 -10.83 13.52
N GLU A 117 4.58 -9.64 13.82
CA GLU A 117 5.15 -8.34 13.47
C GLU A 117 5.52 -8.19 11.98
N ARG A 118 4.79 -8.87 11.10
CA ARG A 118 4.95 -8.74 9.64
C ARG A 118 4.26 -7.48 9.12
N MET A 119 3.28 -6.97 9.87
CA MET A 119 2.61 -5.70 9.62
C MET A 119 2.73 -4.78 10.85
N PRO A 120 2.92 -3.47 10.65
CA PRO A 120 3.25 -2.84 9.37
C PRO A 120 4.63 -3.29 8.87
N ILE A 121 4.85 -3.23 7.55
CA ILE A 121 6.13 -3.60 6.95
C ILE A 121 7.28 -2.84 7.63
N LYS A 122 8.34 -3.55 8.02
CA LYS A 122 9.53 -2.95 8.63
C LYS A 122 10.24 -2.06 7.59
N SER A 123 10.61 -0.85 8.01
CA SER A 123 11.36 0.15 7.21
C SER A 123 12.82 -0.24 7.04
#